data_AF-A0A351HXH4-F1
#
_entry.id   AF-A0A351HXH4-F1
#
_cell.length_a   1.000
_cell.length_b   1.000
_cell.length_c   1.000
_cell.angle_alpha   90.00
_cell.angle_beta   90.00
_cell.angle_gamma   90.00
#
_symmetry.space_group_name_H-M   'P 1'
#
loop_
_entity.id
_entity.type
_entity.pdbx_description
1 polymer ?
#
loop_
_entity_poly.entity_id
_entity_poly.type
_entity_poly.pdbx_seq_one_letter_code
_entity_poly.pdbx_strand_id
1 'polypeptide(L)'
;MITKETAQATIDAATVDINSYITKLIATADLTAFNAAKNIKISDGPYTTASFTAYNNNSQVKAIVEIAADTLKGYAQSVVDSYTATLIALQQSILVKGSDLTAYNAALTAVSQGNYTAASWSAYQTVVTANVVTPDNIQSAVDAATAKILAAQNNLVYTGAYVISKAKINSTNFGVRKVGDNILTRAADMITAAGIDKTDYTITFNRIDSGTAVINPTTGLITDEGNTVATVTFTITPLDGGAAGTTANLDIFINP
;
A
#
# COMPACT_ATOMS: atom_id res chain seq x y z
N MET A 1 -63.20 -21.61 23.87
CA MET A 1 -62.12 -22.07 24.76
C MET A 1 -62.35 -23.55 25.01
N ILE A 2 -61.44 -24.42 24.57
CA ILE A 2 -61.56 -25.87 24.81
C ILE A 2 -61.18 -26.15 26.28
N THR A 3 -62.05 -26.85 26.99
CA THR A 3 -61.88 -27.28 28.39
C THR A 3 -61.90 -28.81 28.50
N LYS A 4 -61.61 -29.36 29.68
CA LYS A 4 -61.65 -30.82 29.93
C LYS A 4 -63.03 -31.47 29.72
N GLU A 5 -64.11 -30.70 29.72
CA GLU A 5 -65.49 -31.18 29.54
C GLU A 5 -66.00 -30.97 28.08
N THR A 6 -65.12 -30.59 27.14
CA THR A 6 -65.52 -30.31 25.76
C THR A 6 -65.87 -31.59 25.02
N ALA A 7 -67.01 -31.60 24.33
CA ALA A 7 -67.43 -32.74 23.52
C ALA A 7 -66.43 -33.03 22.39
N GLN A 8 -66.15 -34.32 22.14
CA GLN A 8 -65.19 -34.76 21.12
C GLN A 8 -65.48 -34.17 19.73
N ALA A 9 -66.75 -34.10 19.35
CA ALA A 9 -67.16 -33.51 18.07
C ALA A 9 -66.72 -32.04 17.90
N THR A 10 -66.63 -31.27 18.99
CA THR A 10 -66.15 -29.88 18.98
C THR A 10 -64.62 -29.81 18.83
N ILE A 11 -63.89 -30.77 19.40
CA ILE A 11 -62.43 -30.91 19.25
C ILE A 11 -62.09 -31.27 17.79
N ASP A 12 -62.85 -32.21 17.21
CA ASP A 12 -62.67 -32.65 15.83
C ASP A 12 -62.93 -31.51 14.84
N ALA A 13 -64.00 -30.73 15.05
CA ALA A 13 -64.31 -29.55 14.24
C ALA A 13 -63.18 -28.49 14.29
N ALA A 14 -62.68 -28.17 15.49
CA ALA A 14 -61.56 -27.24 15.65
C ALA A 14 -60.27 -27.74 14.97
N THR A 15 -60.02 -29.06 15.00
CA THR A 15 -58.88 -29.68 14.32
C THR A 15 -59.02 -29.61 12.79
N VAL A 16 -60.22 -29.84 12.26
CA VAL A 16 -60.54 -29.65 10.84
C VAL A 16 -60.32 -28.19 10.43
N ASP A 17 -60.76 -27.23 11.22
CA ASP A 17 -60.55 -25.81 10.97
C ASP A 17 -59.06 -25.46 10.96
N ILE A 18 -58.30 -25.90 11.98
CA ILE A 18 -56.84 -25.69 12.05
C ILE A 18 -56.15 -26.29 10.82
N ASN A 19 -56.48 -27.53 10.43
CA ASN A 19 -55.91 -28.16 9.24
C ASN A 19 -56.32 -27.44 7.95
N SER A 20 -57.55 -26.89 7.88
CA SER A 20 -57.98 -26.02 6.78
C SER A 20 -57.17 -24.73 6.73
N TYR A 21 -56.80 -24.15 7.88
CA TYR A 21 -55.94 -22.95 7.92
C TYR A 21 -54.47 -23.27 7.64
N ILE A 22 -53.94 -24.40 8.11
CA ILE A 22 -52.58 -24.86 7.81
C ILE A 22 -52.43 -25.14 6.31
N THR A 23 -53.42 -25.76 5.66
CA THR A 23 -53.41 -26.00 4.21
C THR A 23 -53.57 -24.72 3.38
N LYS A 24 -54.12 -23.66 3.97
CA LYS A 24 -54.16 -22.31 3.38
C LYS A 24 -52.91 -21.49 3.65
N LEU A 25 -52.01 -21.95 4.54
CA LEU A 25 -50.72 -21.30 4.78
C LEU A 25 -49.84 -21.55 3.55
N ILE A 26 -49.71 -20.53 2.69
CA ILE A 26 -48.89 -20.63 1.49
C ILE A 26 -47.41 -20.65 1.92
N ALA A 27 -46.70 -21.73 1.60
CA ALA A 27 -45.24 -21.74 1.69
C ALA A 27 -44.69 -20.68 0.73
N THR A 28 -44.11 -19.61 1.28
CA THR A 28 -43.52 -18.54 0.48
C THR A 28 -42.14 -18.96 -0.03
N ALA A 29 -41.78 -18.51 -1.22
CA ALA A 29 -40.43 -18.75 -1.74
C ALA A 29 -39.35 -18.17 -0.82
N ASP A 30 -38.26 -18.91 -0.64
CA ASP A 30 -37.01 -18.45 -0.03
C ASP A 30 -36.26 -17.55 -1.01
N LEU A 31 -36.01 -16.31 -0.60
CA LEU A 31 -35.33 -15.29 -1.40
C LEU A 31 -33.85 -15.12 -1.01
N THR A 32 -33.30 -15.97 -0.15
CA THR A 32 -31.93 -15.82 0.37
C THR A 32 -30.89 -15.80 -0.75
N ALA A 33 -30.89 -16.82 -1.62
CA ALA A 33 -29.96 -16.91 -2.74
C ALA A 33 -30.21 -15.81 -3.79
N PHE A 34 -31.48 -15.51 -4.06
CA PHE A 34 -31.88 -14.44 -4.97
C PHE A 34 -31.35 -13.08 -4.50
N ASN A 35 -31.53 -12.74 -3.23
CA ASN A 35 -31.05 -11.49 -2.65
C ASN A 35 -29.53 -11.40 -2.64
N ALA A 36 -28.83 -12.52 -2.43
CA ALA A 36 -27.37 -12.55 -2.57
C ALA A 36 -26.94 -12.24 -4.00
N ALA A 37 -27.56 -12.87 -5.00
CA ALA A 37 -27.26 -12.62 -6.42
C ALA A 37 -27.67 -11.21 -6.87
N LYS A 38 -28.76 -10.66 -6.35
CA LYS A 38 -29.26 -9.32 -6.68
C LYS A 38 -28.37 -8.20 -6.13
N ASN A 39 -27.87 -8.35 -4.91
CA ASN A 39 -27.19 -7.27 -4.18
C ASN A 39 -25.67 -7.27 -4.38
N ILE A 40 -25.20 -7.70 -5.55
CA ILE A 40 -23.77 -7.60 -5.86
C ILE A 40 -23.35 -6.12 -5.89
N LYS A 41 -22.19 -5.85 -5.33
CA LYS A 41 -21.55 -4.55 -5.33
C LYS A 41 -20.34 -4.59 -6.24
N ILE A 42 -19.95 -3.43 -6.74
CA ILE A 42 -18.68 -3.28 -7.46
C ILE A 42 -17.47 -3.68 -6.58
N SER A 43 -17.63 -3.74 -5.25
CA SER A 43 -16.61 -4.20 -4.30
C SER A 43 -16.55 -5.72 -4.12
N ASP A 44 -17.57 -6.46 -4.55
CA ASP A 44 -17.66 -7.91 -4.34
C ASP A 44 -16.77 -8.71 -5.29
N GLY A 45 -16.19 -8.03 -6.28
CA GLY A 45 -15.04 -8.45 -7.07
C GLY A 45 -14.34 -7.19 -7.57
N PRO A 46 -13.10 -7.25 -8.10
CA PRO A 46 -12.44 -6.05 -8.60
C PRO A 46 -13.06 -5.59 -9.93
N TYR A 47 -14.39 -5.63 -10.14
CA TYR A 47 -15.00 -5.44 -11.45
C TYR A 47 -14.71 -4.07 -12.04
N THR A 48 -14.54 -4.00 -13.36
CA THR A 48 -14.40 -2.72 -14.04
C THR A 48 -15.70 -1.93 -13.96
N THR A 49 -15.61 -0.61 -13.83
CA THR A 49 -16.76 0.31 -13.80
C THR A 49 -17.64 0.12 -15.03
N ALA A 50 -17.03 -0.06 -16.20
CA ALA A 50 -17.74 -0.28 -17.46
C ALA A 50 -18.55 -1.59 -17.45
N SER A 51 -17.94 -2.70 -17.01
CA SER A 51 -18.63 -3.99 -16.97
C SER A 51 -19.74 -4.03 -15.92
N PHE A 52 -19.52 -3.41 -14.76
CA PHE A 52 -20.53 -3.30 -13.72
C PHE A 52 -21.71 -2.40 -14.14
N THR A 53 -21.43 -1.31 -14.84
CA THR A 53 -22.46 -0.45 -15.44
C THR A 53 -23.25 -1.19 -16.51
N ALA A 54 -22.57 -1.97 -17.37
CA ALA A 54 -23.23 -2.79 -18.38
C ALA A 54 -24.14 -3.86 -17.75
N TYR A 55 -23.70 -4.48 -16.65
CA TYR A 55 -24.51 -5.44 -15.90
C TYR A 55 -25.77 -4.81 -15.34
N ASN A 56 -25.66 -3.67 -14.63
CA ASN A 56 -26.81 -2.98 -14.04
C ASN A 56 -27.80 -2.43 -15.07
N ASN A 57 -27.31 -2.07 -16.26
CA ASN A 57 -28.14 -1.57 -17.35
C ASN A 57 -28.70 -2.68 -18.25
N ASN A 58 -28.31 -3.94 -18.05
CA ASN A 58 -28.84 -5.05 -18.82
C ASN A 58 -30.35 -5.19 -18.57
N SER A 59 -31.13 -5.25 -19.64
CA SER A 59 -32.60 -5.26 -19.57
C SER A 59 -33.16 -6.44 -18.80
N GLN A 60 -32.54 -7.62 -18.88
CA GLN A 60 -32.96 -8.80 -18.12
C GLN A 60 -32.61 -8.67 -16.64
N VAL A 61 -31.43 -8.13 -16.32
CA VAL A 61 -31.06 -7.83 -14.92
C VAL A 61 -32.10 -6.89 -14.33
N LYS A 62 -32.38 -5.75 -15.00
CA LYS A 62 -33.39 -4.79 -14.54
C LYS A 62 -34.76 -5.43 -14.34
N ALA A 63 -35.25 -6.15 -15.34
CA ALA A 63 -36.56 -6.80 -15.28
C ALA A 63 -36.68 -7.77 -14.10
N ILE A 64 -35.60 -8.45 -13.72
CA ILE A 64 -35.58 -9.40 -12.59
C ILE A 64 -35.44 -8.67 -11.25
N VAL A 65 -34.51 -7.72 -11.13
CA VAL A 65 -34.21 -7.07 -9.84
C VAL A 65 -35.28 -6.07 -9.40
N GLU A 66 -36.06 -5.54 -10.35
CA GLU A 66 -37.19 -4.62 -10.09
C GLU A 66 -38.47 -5.35 -9.65
N ILE A 67 -38.51 -6.70 -9.68
CA ILE A 67 -39.66 -7.45 -9.17
C ILE A 67 -39.78 -7.22 -7.65
N ALA A 68 -40.96 -6.79 -7.21
CA ALA A 68 -41.25 -6.57 -5.80
C ALA A 68 -41.10 -7.87 -5.00
N ALA A 69 -40.52 -7.78 -3.80
CA ALA A 69 -40.25 -8.94 -2.96
C ALA A 69 -41.52 -9.72 -2.60
N ASP A 70 -42.65 -9.03 -2.37
CA ASP A 70 -43.91 -9.70 -2.05
C ASP A 70 -44.50 -10.45 -3.25
N THR A 71 -44.23 -9.99 -4.47
CA THR A 71 -44.55 -10.73 -5.69
C THR A 71 -43.70 -12.00 -5.78
N LEU A 72 -42.39 -11.91 -5.53
CA LEU A 72 -41.48 -13.06 -5.58
C LEU A 72 -41.84 -14.14 -4.54
N LYS A 73 -42.26 -13.75 -3.34
CA LYS A 73 -42.71 -14.69 -2.29
C LYS A 73 -43.91 -15.53 -2.70
N GLY A 74 -44.75 -15.02 -3.62
CA GLY A 74 -45.91 -15.73 -4.15
C GLY A 74 -45.60 -16.68 -5.31
N TYR A 75 -44.36 -16.68 -5.83
CA TYR A 75 -43.95 -17.60 -6.89
C TYR A 75 -43.52 -18.96 -6.35
N ALA A 76 -43.56 -19.98 -7.21
CA ALA A 76 -42.95 -21.26 -6.90
C ALA A 76 -41.42 -21.10 -6.75
N GLN A 77 -40.81 -21.85 -5.83
CA GLN A 77 -39.38 -21.77 -5.57
C GLN A 77 -38.54 -21.95 -6.84
N SER A 78 -38.91 -22.88 -7.71
CA SER A 78 -38.22 -23.13 -8.99
C SER A 78 -38.17 -21.91 -9.92
N VAL A 79 -39.14 -21.01 -9.84
CA VAL A 79 -39.17 -19.75 -10.60
C VAL A 79 -38.15 -18.77 -10.02
N VAL A 80 -38.10 -18.62 -8.69
CA VAL A 80 -37.11 -17.79 -8.00
C VAL A 80 -35.68 -18.31 -8.23
N ASP A 81 -35.51 -19.64 -8.21
CA ASP A 81 -34.23 -20.29 -8.50
C ASP A 81 -33.80 -20.04 -9.95
N SER A 82 -34.74 -20.06 -10.89
CA SER A 82 -34.47 -19.74 -12.31
C SER A 82 -34.05 -18.28 -12.50
N TYR A 83 -34.68 -17.33 -11.82
CA TYR A 83 -34.23 -15.93 -11.81
C TYR A 83 -32.85 -15.78 -11.19
N THR A 84 -32.58 -16.49 -10.08
CA THR A 84 -31.26 -16.49 -9.42
C THR A 84 -30.19 -17.01 -10.37
N ALA A 85 -30.43 -18.14 -11.03
CA ALA A 85 -29.52 -18.73 -12.03
C ALA A 85 -29.28 -17.78 -13.21
N THR A 86 -30.33 -17.07 -13.67
CA THR A 86 -30.21 -16.07 -14.75
C THR A 86 -29.32 -14.90 -14.33
N LEU A 87 -29.48 -14.37 -13.12
CA LEU A 87 -28.62 -13.31 -12.61
C LEU A 87 -27.15 -13.76 -12.55
N ILE A 88 -26.89 -14.97 -12.06
CA ILE A 88 -25.54 -15.54 -11.98
C ILE A 88 -24.93 -15.72 -13.37
N ALA A 89 -25.70 -16.21 -14.35
CA ALA A 89 -25.23 -16.35 -15.72
C ALA A 89 -24.88 -15.00 -16.36
N LEU A 90 -25.72 -13.97 -16.15
CA LEU A 90 -25.46 -12.61 -16.63
C LEU A 90 -24.23 -11.99 -15.95
N GLN A 91 -24.02 -12.25 -14.66
CA GLN A 91 -22.80 -11.82 -13.95
C GLN A 91 -21.55 -12.41 -14.60
N GLN A 92 -21.53 -13.72 -14.83
CA GLN A 92 -20.40 -14.41 -15.46
C GLN A 92 -20.15 -13.96 -16.90
N SER A 93 -21.22 -13.58 -17.62
CA SER A 93 -21.11 -13.14 -19.02
C SER A 93 -20.72 -11.68 -19.19
N ILE A 94 -21.07 -10.80 -18.25
CA ILE A 94 -20.95 -9.35 -18.41
C ILE A 94 -19.81 -8.78 -17.57
N LEU A 95 -19.64 -9.26 -16.33
CA LEU A 95 -18.69 -8.67 -15.40
C LEU A 95 -17.25 -9.04 -15.79
N VAL A 96 -16.39 -8.03 -15.82
CA VAL A 96 -14.97 -8.16 -16.14
C VAL A 96 -14.17 -7.78 -14.91
N LYS A 97 -13.26 -8.65 -14.48
CA LYS A 97 -12.32 -8.32 -13.41
C LYS A 97 -11.39 -7.21 -13.88
N GLY A 98 -11.27 -6.19 -13.06
CA GLY A 98 -10.29 -5.12 -13.14
C GLY A 98 -8.92 -5.57 -12.67
N SER A 99 -7.95 -4.71 -12.90
CA SER A 99 -6.53 -4.99 -12.69
C SER A 99 -6.14 -5.05 -11.22
N ASP A 100 -5.14 -5.88 -10.91
CA ASP A 100 -4.52 -5.96 -9.60
C ASP A 100 -3.55 -4.79 -9.39
N LEU A 101 -3.84 -3.94 -8.40
CA LEU A 101 -3.04 -2.77 -8.03
C LEU A 101 -2.10 -3.02 -6.84
N THR A 102 -1.96 -4.26 -6.37
CA THR A 102 -1.18 -4.58 -5.17
C THR A 102 0.27 -4.09 -5.29
N ALA A 103 0.96 -4.44 -6.38
CA ALA A 103 2.35 -4.03 -6.61
C ALA A 103 2.48 -2.51 -6.83
N TYR A 104 1.52 -1.91 -7.55
CA TYR A 104 1.47 -0.47 -7.77
C TYR A 104 1.38 0.32 -6.46
N ASN A 105 0.44 -0.06 -5.58
CA ASN A 105 0.25 0.59 -4.28
C ASN A 105 1.44 0.33 -3.34
N ALA A 106 2.04 -0.86 -3.38
CA ALA A 106 3.26 -1.16 -2.65
C ALA A 106 4.42 -0.26 -3.09
N ALA A 107 4.59 -0.02 -4.40
CA ALA A 107 5.59 0.90 -4.91
C ALA A 107 5.35 2.32 -4.39
N LEU A 108 4.13 2.85 -4.48
CA LEU A 108 3.82 4.22 -4.01
C LEU A 108 4.10 4.44 -2.51
N THR A 109 3.96 3.39 -1.69
CA THR A 109 4.13 3.48 -0.23
C THR A 109 5.56 3.18 0.25
N ALA A 110 6.46 2.74 -0.65
CA ALA A 110 7.82 2.34 -0.31
C ALA A 110 8.74 3.52 0.05
N VAL A 111 8.38 4.75 -0.34
CA VAL A 111 9.23 5.94 -0.19
C VAL A 111 8.56 7.00 0.67
N SER A 112 9.36 7.68 1.48
CA SER A 112 8.90 8.79 2.33
C SER A 112 9.58 10.08 1.90
N GLN A 113 8.79 11.08 1.51
CA GLN A 113 9.25 12.36 0.96
C GLN A 113 10.36 13.01 1.82
N GLY A 114 10.21 13.00 3.14
CA GLY A 114 11.13 13.68 4.06
C GLY A 114 12.57 13.16 4.03
N ASN A 115 12.81 11.97 3.48
CA ASN A 115 14.15 11.40 3.39
C ASN A 115 14.93 11.92 2.16
N TYR A 116 14.23 12.44 1.15
CA TYR A 116 14.80 12.75 -0.16
C TYR A 116 14.95 14.24 -0.42
N THR A 117 15.83 14.58 -1.36
CA THR A 117 16.02 15.96 -1.81
C THR A 117 14.77 16.46 -2.55
N ALA A 118 14.53 17.77 -2.49
CA ALA A 118 13.39 18.38 -3.19
C ALA A 118 13.47 18.17 -4.72
N ALA A 119 14.68 18.22 -5.29
CA ALA A 119 14.91 18.03 -6.73
C ALA A 119 14.56 16.61 -7.18
N SER A 120 15.17 15.59 -6.56
CA SER A 120 14.90 14.19 -6.91
C SER A 120 13.46 13.78 -6.61
N TRP A 121 12.87 14.27 -5.50
CA TRP A 121 11.46 14.03 -5.18
C TRP A 121 10.51 14.63 -6.21
N SER A 122 10.78 15.85 -6.67
CA SER A 122 9.97 16.49 -7.72
C SER A 122 10.04 15.71 -9.04
N ALA A 123 11.21 15.19 -9.40
CA ALA A 123 11.37 14.33 -10.57
C ALA A 123 10.58 13.03 -10.42
N TYR A 124 10.66 12.37 -9.26
CA TYR A 124 9.87 11.19 -8.94
C TYR A 124 8.35 11.45 -9.03
N GLN A 125 7.86 12.54 -8.43
CA GLN A 125 6.44 12.90 -8.47
C GLN A 125 5.93 13.18 -9.88
N THR A 126 6.78 13.71 -10.77
CA THR A 126 6.44 13.86 -12.19
C THR A 126 6.17 12.51 -12.84
N VAL A 127 6.94 11.47 -12.50
CA VAL A 127 6.70 10.11 -12.99
C VAL A 127 5.43 9.51 -12.38
N VAL A 128 5.20 9.68 -11.07
CA VAL A 128 3.99 9.18 -10.39
C VAL A 128 2.73 9.75 -11.02
N THR A 129 2.69 11.07 -11.19
CA THR A 129 1.52 11.77 -11.80
C THR A 129 1.26 11.36 -13.24
N ALA A 130 2.30 11.07 -14.02
CA ALA A 130 2.17 10.58 -15.40
C ALA A 130 1.74 9.10 -15.50
N ASN A 131 1.78 8.34 -14.40
CA ASN A 131 1.51 6.90 -14.38
C ASN A 131 0.43 6.53 -13.36
N VAL A 132 -0.60 7.39 -13.23
CA VAL A 132 -1.79 7.08 -12.45
C VAL A 132 -2.60 6.00 -13.17
N VAL A 133 -2.90 4.92 -12.44
CA VAL A 133 -3.72 3.81 -12.91
C VAL A 133 -4.81 3.47 -11.90
N THR A 134 -5.83 2.80 -12.38
CA THR A 134 -7.03 2.39 -11.65
C THR A 134 -7.33 0.92 -11.97
N PRO A 135 -8.27 0.27 -11.25
CA PRO A 135 -8.70 -1.09 -11.59
C PRO A 135 -9.31 -1.19 -13.00
N ASP A 136 -9.75 -0.09 -13.60
CA ASP A 136 -10.33 -0.06 -14.97
C ASP A 136 -9.27 -0.12 -16.08
N ASN A 137 -8.00 0.16 -15.76
CA ASN A 137 -6.92 -0.02 -16.73
C ASN A 137 -6.67 -1.51 -16.99
N ILE A 138 -6.07 -1.84 -18.14
CA ILE A 138 -5.61 -3.22 -18.42
C ILE A 138 -4.36 -3.54 -17.59
N GLN A 139 -4.16 -4.81 -17.25
CA GLN A 139 -3.08 -5.22 -16.34
C GLN A 139 -1.69 -4.81 -16.87
N SER A 140 -1.45 -4.94 -18.18
CA SER A 140 -0.17 -4.53 -18.78
C SER A 140 0.13 -3.03 -18.64
N ALA A 141 -0.90 -2.18 -18.55
CA ALA A 141 -0.73 -0.76 -18.29
C ALA A 141 -0.39 -0.50 -16.81
N VAL A 142 -0.99 -1.24 -15.89
CA VAL A 142 -0.64 -1.22 -14.46
C VAL A 142 0.81 -1.68 -14.25
N ASP A 143 1.21 -2.77 -14.90
CA ASP A 143 2.56 -3.31 -14.80
C ASP A 143 3.60 -2.31 -15.35
N ALA A 144 3.30 -1.69 -16.49
CA ALA A 144 4.16 -0.67 -17.08
C ALA A 144 4.26 0.59 -16.21
N ALA A 145 3.16 1.04 -15.61
CA ALA A 145 3.15 2.15 -14.66
C ALA A 145 3.99 1.84 -13.42
N THR A 146 3.82 0.63 -12.86
CA THR A 146 4.57 0.15 -11.70
C THR A 146 6.07 0.11 -11.99
N ALA A 147 6.48 -0.44 -13.13
CA ALA A 147 7.88 -0.50 -13.54
C ALA A 147 8.53 0.89 -13.66
N LYS A 148 7.81 1.88 -14.22
CA LYS A 148 8.30 3.26 -14.32
C LYS A 148 8.45 3.92 -12.96
N ILE A 149 7.51 3.69 -12.04
CA ILE A 149 7.58 4.22 -10.68
C ILE A 149 8.79 3.62 -9.95
N LEU A 150 8.99 2.30 -10.02
CA LEU A 150 10.16 1.64 -9.43
C LEU A 150 11.47 2.16 -10.01
N ALA A 151 11.54 2.34 -11.34
CA ALA A 151 12.71 2.94 -11.98
C ALA A 151 12.98 4.37 -11.49
N ALA A 152 11.92 5.18 -11.30
CA ALA A 152 12.05 6.53 -10.77
C ALA A 152 12.49 6.54 -9.29
N GLN A 153 12.08 5.55 -8.49
CA GLN A 153 12.55 5.42 -7.11
C GLN A 153 14.04 5.15 -7.01
N ASN A 154 14.61 4.42 -7.96
CA ASN A 154 16.06 4.18 -8.00
C ASN A 154 16.88 5.45 -8.26
N ASN A 155 16.25 6.51 -8.79
CA ASN A 155 16.88 7.80 -9.05
C ASN A 155 16.67 8.82 -7.92
N LEU A 156 16.03 8.41 -6.81
CA LEU A 156 15.84 9.29 -5.66
C LEU A 156 17.17 9.49 -4.91
N VAL A 157 17.47 10.74 -4.59
CA VAL A 157 18.67 11.15 -3.85
C VAL A 157 18.26 11.52 -2.43
N TYR A 158 18.95 10.99 -1.42
CA TYR A 158 18.66 11.28 -0.02
C TYR A 158 19.17 12.67 0.38
N THR A 159 18.54 13.29 1.38
CA THR A 159 19.10 14.50 2.00
C THR A 159 20.38 14.18 2.75
N GLY A 160 21.30 15.15 2.87
CA GLY A 160 22.54 14.94 3.63
C GLY A 160 22.29 14.55 5.09
N ALA A 161 21.24 15.08 5.71
CA ALA A 161 20.83 14.73 7.07
C ALA A 161 20.37 13.26 7.19
N TYR A 162 19.60 12.78 6.22
CA TYR A 162 19.19 11.38 6.17
C TYR A 162 20.41 10.47 5.98
N VAL A 163 21.33 10.83 5.07
CA VAL A 163 22.57 10.06 4.86
C VAL A 163 23.38 9.93 6.15
N ILE A 164 23.59 11.03 6.88
CA ILE A 164 24.31 11.03 8.16
C ILE A 164 23.68 10.07 9.16
N SER A 165 22.35 10.15 9.34
CA SER A 165 21.64 9.32 10.31
C SER A 165 21.63 7.84 9.90
N LYS A 166 21.39 7.55 8.62
CA LYS A 166 21.33 6.20 8.07
C LYS A 166 22.71 5.51 8.08
N ALA A 167 23.76 6.23 7.70
CA ALA A 167 25.14 5.76 7.72
C ALA A 167 25.77 5.81 9.12
N LYS A 168 25.06 6.37 10.12
CA LYS A 168 25.51 6.49 11.51
C LYS A 168 26.86 7.20 11.63
N ILE A 169 27.05 8.30 10.91
CA ILE A 169 28.29 9.08 10.96
C ILE A 169 28.36 9.82 12.31
N ASN A 170 28.92 9.15 13.32
CA ASN A 170 29.08 9.63 14.70
C ASN A 170 30.30 8.95 15.35
N SER A 171 30.78 9.47 16.49
CA SER A 171 32.03 9.03 17.13
C SER A 171 32.04 7.54 17.46
N THR A 172 30.91 7.02 17.95
CA THR A 172 30.78 5.61 18.33
C THR A 172 30.98 4.67 17.14
N ASN A 173 30.40 5.00 15.98
CA ASN A 173 30.43 4.12 14.79
C ASN A 173 31.60 4.45 13.85
N PHE A 174 32.22 5.62 13.98
CA PHE A 174 33.40 5.98 13.18
C PHE A 174 34.58 5.05 13.52
N GLY A 175 34.72 4.72 14.81
CA GLY A 175 35.72 3.81 15.35
C GLY A 175 37.12 4.42 15.42
N VAL A 176 38.04 3.72 16.10
CA VAL A 176 39.44 4.16 16.26
C VAL A 176 40.16 4.11 14.91
N ARG A 177 40.83 5.20 14.54
CA ARG A 177 41.67 5.35 13.34
C ARG A 177 43.15 5.29 13.72
N LYS A 178 44.04 5.33 12.74
CA LYS A 178 45.50 5.38 12.96
C LYS A 178 46.16 6.30 11.93
N VAL A 179 47.43 6.65 12.15
CA VAL A 179 48.24 7.36 11.15
C VAL A 179 48.23 6.57 9.83
N GLY A 180 48.02 7.29 8.72
CA GLY A 180 47.86 6.73 7.38
C GLY A 180 46.40 6.44 6.98
N ASP A 181 45.45 6.38 7.91
CA ASP A 181 44.03 6.28 7.56
C ASP A 181 43.51 7.60 6.97
N ASN A 182 42.43 7.52 6.19
CA ASN A 182 41.74 8.66 5.60
C ASN A 182 40.29 8.75 6.11
N ILE A 183 39.96 9.85 6.80
CA ILE A 183 38.64 10.01 7.42
C ILE A 183 37.52 10.27 6.40
N LEU A 184 37.83 10.88 5.25
CA LEU A 184 36.84 11.08 4.18
C LEU A 184 36.53 9.74 3.48
N THR A 185 37.55 8.93 3.23
CA THR A 185 37.36 7.56 2.74
C THR A 185 36.51 6.75 3.72
N ARG A 186 36.82 6.82 5.02
CA ARG A 186 36.04 6.12 6.05
C ARG A 186 34.57 6.55 6.06
N ALA A 187 34.29 7.85 6.00
CA ALA A 187 32.92 8.36 5.92
C ALA A 187 32.21 7.89 4.65
N ALA A 188 32.89 7.91 3.51
CA ALA A 188 32.36 7.40 2.24
C ALA A 188 32.03 5.90 2.31
N ASP A 189 32.88 5.10 2.95
CA ASP A 189 32.65 3.67 3.13
C ASP A 189 31.48 3.39 4.07
N MET A 190 31.25 4.24 5.09
CA MET A 190 30.06 4.16 5.95
C MET A 190 28.77 4.43 5.15
N ILE A 191 28.79 5.38 4.21
CA ILE A 191 27.67 5.66 3.31
C ILE A 191 27.38 4.45 2.41
N THR A 192 28.42 3.90 1.76
CA THR A 192 28.28 2.69 0.92
C THR A 192 27.79 1.49 1.72
N ALA A 193 28.31 1.27 2.94
CA ALA A 193 27.86 0.20 3.83
C ALA A 193 26.39 0.35 4.27
N ALA A 194 25.85 1.58 4.25
CA ALA A 194 24.45 1.85 4.52
C ALA A 194 23.52 1.61 3.31
N GLY A 195 24.08 1.15 2.18
CA GLY A 195 23.36 0.92 0.93
C GLY A 195 23.04 2.20 0.16
N ILE A 196 23.80 3.28 0.40
CA ILE A 196 23.64 4.56 -0.28
C ILE A 196 24.79 4.74 -1.28
N ASP A 197 24.46 5.16 -2.50
CA ASP A 197 25.48 5.48 -3.50
C ASP A 197 26.24 6.74 -3.09
N LYS A 198 27.53 6.59 -2.77
CA LYS A 198 28.37 7.71 -2.36
C LYS A 198 28.66 8.69 -3.49
N THR A 199 28.47 8.29 -4.75
CA THR A 199 28.75 9.14 -5.92
C THR A 199 27.75 10.29 -6.06
N ASP A 200 26.60 10.22 -5.38
CA ASP A 200 25.61 11.30 -5.31
C ASP A 200 25.99 12.42 -4.33
N TYR A 201 27.14 12.32 -3.65
CA TYR A 201 27.48 13.24 -2.57
C TYR A 201 28.92 13.76 -2.65
N THR A 202 29.08 15.04 -2.33
CA THR A 202 30.36 15.58 -1.88
C THR A 202 30.46 15.43 -0.36
N ILE A 203 31.59 14.91 0.12
CA ILE A 203 31.89 14.73 1.54
C ILE A 203 33.05 15.66 1.89
N THR A 204 32.82 16.52 2.87
CA THR A 204 33.85 17.40 3.44
C THR A 204 33.87 17.26 4.95
N PHE A 205 34.94 17.71 5.58
CA PHE A 205 34.99 17.83 7.03
C PHE A 205 35.59 19.18 7.42
N ASN A 206 35.24 19.62 8.62
CA ASN A 206 35.86 20.77 9.27
C ASN A 206 36.37 20.34 10.64
N ARG A 207 37.59 20.74 10.99
CA ARG A 207 38.12 20.56 12.33
C ARG A 207 37.62 21.67 13.24
N ILE A 208 37.19 21.32 14.44
CA ILE A 208 36.59 22.25 15.40
C ILE A 208 37.34 22.37 16.72
N ASP A 209 38.36 21.55 16.93
CA ASP A 209 39.26 21.66 18.08
C ASP A 209 40.64 22.22 17.70
N SER A 210 41.45 22.48 18.74
CA SER A 210 42.84 22.89 18.64
C SER A 210 43.80 21.77 19.08
N GLY A 211 43.42 20.50 18.87
CA GLY A 211 44.27 19.35 19.21
C GLY A 211 45.55 19.28 18.39
N THR A 212 46.48 18.40 18.75
CA THR A 212 47.79 18.27 18.08
C THR A 212 47.82 17.20 16.99
N ALA A 213 46.82 16.32 16.90
CA ALA A 213 46.70 15.40 15.77
C ALA A 213 46.72 16.17 14.44
N VAL A 214 47.32 15.63 13.38
CA VAL A 214 47.38 16.31 12.07
C VAL A 214 46.56 15.52 11.05
N ILE A 215 45.51 16.18 10.54
CA ILE A 215 44.65 15.66 9.47
C ILE A 215 44.72 16.66 8.32
N ASN A 216 45.07 16.18 7.12
CA ASN A 216 45.06 17.03 5.94
C ASN A 216 43.63 17.55 5.68
N PRO A 217 43.40 18.87 5.67
CA PRO A 217 42.05 19.45 5.60
C PRO A 217 41.35 19.18 4.27
N THR A 218 42.11 18.89 3.21
CA THR A 218 41.56 18.62 1.88
C THR A 218 41.36 17.14 1.64
N THR A 219 42.36 16.31 1.99
CA THR A 219 42.31 14.88 1.68
C THR A 219 41.73 14.05 2.81
N GLY A 220 41.73 14.53 4.05
CA GLY A 220 41.33 13.75 5.23
C GLY A 220 42.37 12.73 5.70
N LEU A 221 43.59 12.73 5.15
CA LEU A 221 44.66 11.83 5.56
C LEU A 221 45.20 12.22 6.95
N ILE A 222 45.25 11.26 7.86
CA ILE A 222 45.89 11.42 9.17
C ILE A 222 47.40 11.22 8.99
N THR A 223 48.20 12.24 9.32
CA THR A 223 49.66 12.21 9.20
C THR A 223 50.38 12.22 10.53
N ASP A 224 49.68 12.56 11.61
CA ASP A 224 50.21 12.57 12.98
C ASP A 224 49.05 12.30 13.96
N GLU A 225 49.26 11.42 14.92
CA GLU A 225 48.29 11.08 15.96
C GLU A 225 48.16 12.16 17.04
N GLY A 226 49.20 12.98 17.26
CA GLY A 226 49.26 14.01 18.28
C GLY A 226 48.66 13.59 19.62
N ASN A 227 47.62 14.28 20.07
CA ASN A 227 46.92 14.05 21.33
C ASN A 227 45.92 12.89 21.27
N THR A 228 46.01 12.02 20.25
CA THR A 228 45.17 10.81 20.03
C THR A 228 43.67 11.07 19.80
N VAL A 229 43.23 12.33 19.77
CA VAL A 229 41.84 12.71 19.52
C VAL A 229 41.76 13.96 18.66
N ALA A 230 40.93 13.92 17.61
CA ALA A 230 40.56 15.09 16.82
C ALA A 230 39.04 15.21 16.71
N THR A 231 38.52 16.39 17.03
CA THR A 231 37.09 16.71 16.96
C THR A 231 36.79 17.39 15.63
N VAL A 232 35.88 16.78 14.86
CA VAL A 232 35.50 17.26 13.53
C VAL A 232 33.99 17.31 13.36
N THR A 233 33.52 18.01 12.34
CA THR A 233 32.17 17.85 11.79
C THR A 233 32.29 17.41 10.33
N PHE A 234 31.46 16.46 9.89
CA PHE A 234 31.34 16.13 8.47
C PHE A 234 30.15 16.85 7.85
N THR A 235 30.31 17.32 6.62
CA THR A 235 29.21 17.83 5.81
C THR A 235 29.02 16.95 4.58
N ILE A 236 27.80 16.44 4.42
CA ILE A 236 27.35 15.62 3.29
C ILE A 236 26.45 16.47 2.41
N THR A 237 26.90 16.77 1.20
CA THR A 237 26.19 17.64 0.26
C THR A 237 25.73 16.82 -0.95
N PRO A 238 24.41 16.63 -1.15
CA PRO A 238 23.87 16.04 -2.38
C PRO A 238 24.31 16.83 -3.63
N LEU A 239 24.72 16.12 -4.68
CA LEU A 239 25.20 16.73 -5.93
C LEU A 239 24.07 17.30 -6.80
N ASP A 240 22.82 16.90 -6.54
CA ASP A 240 21.63 17.41 -7.24
C ASP A 240 21.17 18.79 -6.74
N GLY A 241 21.95 19.43 -5.87
CA GLY A 241 21.61 20.71 -5.24
C GLY A 241 20.69 20.57 -4.02
N GLY A 242 20.44 19.35 -3.54
CA GLY A 242 19.70 19.08 -2.33
C GLY A 242 20.35 19.67 -1.07
N ALA A 243 19.56 19.75 0.01
CA ALA A 243 20.03 20.27 1.28
C ALA A 243 21.17 19.41 1.86
N ALA A 244 22.29 20.09 2.16
CA ALA A 244 23.41 19.48 2.88
C ALA A 244 23.04 19.16 4.33
N GLY A 245 23.65 18.13 4.89
CA GLY A 245 23.59 17.82 6.31
C GLY A 245 24.98 17.92 6.93
N THR A 246 25.05 18.42 8.17
CA THR A 246 26.28 18.47 8.95
C THR A 246 26.11 17.64 10.21
N THR A 247 27.11 16.83 10.56
CA THR A 247 27.07 16.03 11.79
C THR A 247 27.15 16.95 13.02
N ALA A 248 26.71 16.45 14.17
CA ALA A 248 27.21 16.98 15.44
C ALA A 248 28.75 16.81 15.53
N ASN A 249 29.35 17.43 16.54
CA ASN A 249 30.76 17.25 16.86
C ASN A 249 31.07 15.75 16.98
N LEU A 250 32.12 15.32 16.28
CA LEU A 250 32.53 13.93 16.15
C LEU A 250 34.00 13.81 16.57
N ASP A 251 34.22 13.17 17.71
CA ASP A 251 35.55 12.78 18.19
C ASP A 251 36.09 11.59 17.38
N ILE A 252 37.22 11.80 16.71
CA ILE A 252 38.02 10.79 16.02
C ILE A 252 39.13 10.35 16.97
N PHE A 253 39.02 9.15 17.51
CA PHE A 253 40.09 8.53 18.29
C PHE A 253 41.16 7.98 17.35
N ILE A 254 42.42 8.30 17.60
CA ILE A 254 43.58 7.91 16.79
C ILE A 254 44.51 7.08 17.67
N ASN A 255 44.73 5.83 17.29
CA ASN A 255 45.65 4.95 17.98
C ASN A 255 47.09 5.41 17.76
N PRO A 256 47.94 5.35 18.79
CA PRO A 256 49.39 5.45 18.66
C PRO A 256 50.03 4.37 17.77
#